data_AF-A0A1J3HLR5-F1
#
_entry.id   AF-A0A1J3HLR5-F1
#
_cell.length_a   1.000
_cell.length_b   1.000
_cell.length_c   1.000
_cell.angle_alpha   90.00
_cell.angle_beta   90.00
_cell.angle_gamma   90.00
#
_symmetry.space_group_name_H-M   'P 1'
#
loop_
_entity.id
_entity.type
_entity.pdbx_description
1 polymer ?
#
loop_
_entity_poly.entity_id
_entity_poly.type
_entity_poly.pdbx_seq_one_letter_code
_entity_poly.pdbx_strand_id
1 'polypeptide(L)'
;LPQEVVSSLMNGEMALPHTDKFLLPSPLSCPGGCQEALYCSESCAEADWESSHSLLCTGEKSESVSRDALGEFIKHANETNEIFLLAAKVIAFTILRYRKLKAEHVNKQAKQSVSKQSLLLAAWKPVSIGYKRRWWDCIALPENVDPSDEEAFRMQLKNLACTSLELLKTAIFDKECEALFSLDIYGNIIGMFELNNLDLVVASPVEDYFLYIDDLPDAEKEAAEEITRPFLDALGDEYSDCCQGTAFFPLQSCINHSCCPNAKAFKREEDRDGQTVIIASRRISKNEEVTISYIDEELPYKERQALLADYGFICKCPKCLQDF
;
A
#
# COMPACT_ATOMS: atom_id res chain seq x y z
N LEU A 1 2.07 30.50 -16.87
CA LEU A 1 0.90 31.36 -16.56
C LEU A 1 1.32 32.54 -15.68
N PRO A 2 0.63 33.71 -15.74
CA PRO A 2 0.85 34.80 -14.80
C PRO A 2 0.58 34.36 -13.36
N GLN A 3 1.42 34.80 -12.42
CA GLN A 3 1.33 34.35 -11.01
C GLN A 3 0.00 34.75 -10.34
N GLU A 4 -0.55 35.91 -10.70
CA GLU A 4 -1.85 36.41 -10.22
C GLU A 4 -3.00 35.47 -10.60
N VAL A 5 -2.97 34.88 -11.80
CA VAL A 5 -3.98 33.94 -12.27
C VAL A 5 -3.92 32.64 -11.47
N VAL A 6 -2.71 32.13 -11.21
CA VAL A 6 -2.52 30.93 -10.38
C VAL A 6 -3.00 31.17 -8.95
N SER A 7 -2.66 32.31 -8.36
CA SER A 7 -3.15 32.69 -7.02
C SER A 7 -4.67 32.80 -6.97
N SER A 8 -5.30 33.38 -8.00
CA SER A 8 -6.76 33.52 -8.11
C SER A 8 -7.47 32.16 -8.23
N LEU A 9 -6.83 31.14 -8.83
CA LEU A 9 -7.35 29.78 -8.83
C LEU A 9 -7.20 29.11 -7.46
N MET A 10 -6.03 29.24 -6.83
CA MET A 10 -5.73 28.60 -5.54
C MET A 10 -6.61 29.14 -4.39
N ASN A 11 -6.99 30.42 -4.44
CA ASN A 11 -7.84 31.04 -3.43
C ASN A 11 -9.34 30.97 -3.76
N GLY A 12 -9.70 30.41 -4.93
CA GLY A 12 -11.09 30.26 -5.38
C GLY A 12 -11.75 31.55 -5.88
N GLU A 13 -11.00 32.63 -6.14
CA GLU A 13 -11.52 33.86 -6.78
C GLU A 13 -11.82 33.66 -8.27
N MET A 14 -11.13 32.71 -8.89
CA MET A 14 -11.34 32.26 -10.26
C MET A 14 -11.67 30.76 -10.27
N ALA A 15 -12.53 30.34 -11.20
CA ALA A 15 -12.81 28.94 -11.47
C ALA A 15 -12.74 28.69 -12.98
N LEU A 16 -12.22 27.52 -13.36
CA LEU A 16 -12.28 27.08 -14.76
C LEU A 16 -13.70 26.55 -15.08
N PRO A 17 -14.12 26.56 -16.36
CA PRO A 17 -15.40 26.00 -16.79
C PRO A 17 -15.60 24.56 -16.30
N HIS A 18 -16.81 24.19 -15.89
CA HIS A 18 -17.16 22.81 -15.50
C HIS A 18 -16.40 22.20 -14.31
N THR A 19 -15.65 23.00 -13.54
CA THR A 19 -14.94 22.54 -12.34
C THR A 19 -15.87 22.01 -11.24
N ASP A 20 -17.14 22.41 -11.24
CA ASP A 20 -18.19 21.91 -10.35
C ASP A 20 -18.46 20.39 -10.53
N LYS A 21 -18.03 19.81 -11.64
CA LYS A 21 -18.13 18.36 -11.91
C LYS A 21 -16.95 17.56 -11.35
N PHE A 22 -15.88 18.23 -10.92
CA PHE A 22 -14.61 17.65 -10.48
C PHE A 22 -14.22 18.16 -9.08
N LEU A 23 -15.19 18.17 -8.17
CA LEU A 23 -14.97 18.63 -6.80
C LEU A 23 -14.03 17.67 -6.05
N LEU A 24 -12.90 18.22 -5.58
CA LEU A 24 -11.98 17.54 -4.68
C LEU A 24 -12.23 18.00 -3.23
N PRO A 25 -12.10 17.10 -2.24
CA PRO A 25 -12.21 17.49 -0.84
C PRO A 25 -11.06 18.40 -0.42
N SER A 26 -11.32 19.32 0.49
CA SER A 26 -10.24 20.11 1.10
C SER A 26 -9.36 19.21 1.98
N PRO A 27 -8.02 19.25 1.81
CA PRO A 27 -7.14 18.43 2.60
C PRO A 27 -7.19 18.86 4.07
N LEU A 28 -7.33 17.89 4.96
CA LEU A 28 -7.27 18.06 6.40
C LEU A 28 -5.92 17.64 6.94
N SER A 29 -5.36 18.45 7.82
CA SER A 29 -4.11 18.14 8.52
C SER A 29 -4.30 17.05 9.57
N CYS A 30 -3.21 16.36 9.89
CA CYS A 30 -3.17 15.37 10.95
C CYS A 30 -3.63 15.92 12.31
N PRO A 31 -4.54 15.22 13.02
CA PRO A 31 -5.00 15.65 14.35
C PRO A 31 -3.86 15.69 15.38
N GLY A 32 -2.80 14.92 15.16
CA GLY A 32 -1.57 14.90 15.94
C GLY A 32 -0.61 16.05 15.69
N GLY A 33 -0.83 16.83 14.63
CA GLY A 33 -0.02 18.00 14.29
C GLY A 33 1.29 17.70 13.54
N CYS A 34 1.45 16.51 12.93
CA CYS A 34 2.53 16.31 11.97
C CYS A 34 2.21 17.01 10.65
N GLN A 35 3.24 17.35 9.88
CA GLN A 35 3.11 18.01 8.58
C GLN A 35 3.08 17.00 7.41
N GLU A 36 3.31 15.72 7.70
CA GLU A 36 3.50 14.67 6.69
C GLU A 36 2.18 14.06 6.22
N ALA A 37 1.17 13.97 7.09
CA ALA A 37 -0.09 13.30 6.79
C ALA A 37 -1.23 14.30 6.52
N LEU A 38 -1.88 14.12 5.37
CA LEU A 38 -3.06 14.84 4.92
C LEU A 38 -4.20 13.86 4.62
N TYR A 39 -5.43 14.27 4.90
CA TYR A 39 -6.62 13.43 4.78
C TYR A 39 -7.71 14.11 3.98
N CYS A 40 -8.50 13.32 3.25
CA CYS A 40 -9.64 13.84 2.48
C CYS A 40 -10.89 14.14 3.32
N SER A 41 -10.94 13.70 4.59
CA SER A 41 -12.06 13.95 5.49
C SER A 41 -11.70 13.70 6.95
N GLU A 42 -12.51 14.23 7.88
CA GLU A 42 -12.34 13.98 9.32
C GLU A 42 -12.41 12.48 9.61
N SER A 43 -13.34 11.78 8.96
CA SER A 43 -13.49 10.33 9.12
C SER A 43 -12.24 9.54 8.70
N CYS A 44 -11.53 9.97 7.64
CA CYS A 44 -10.29 9.34 7.22
C CYS A 44 -9.14 9.65 8.20
N ALA A 45 -9.08 10.88 8.71
CA ALA A 45 -8.08 11.28 9.70
C ALA A 45 -8.26 10.51 11.01
N GLU A 46 -9.50 10.39 11.50
CA GLU A 46 -9.85 9.60 12.68
C GLU A 46 -9.57 8.11 12.48
N ALA A 47 -9.93 7.55 11.32
CA ALA A 47 -9.70 6.15 11.01
C ALA A 47 -8.20 5.81 11.03
N ASP A 48 -7.33 6.60 10.39
CA ASP A 48 -5.88 6.36 10.43
C ASP A 48 -5.30 6.59 11.83
N TRP A 49 -5.76 7.62 12.54
CA TRP A 49 -5.35 7.90 13.92
C TRP A 49 -5.62 6.70 14.83
N GLU A 50 -6.85 6.17 14.81
CA GLU A 50 -7.25 5.01 15.60
C GLU A 50 -6.58 3.71 15.15
N SER A 51 -6.30 3.58 13.85
CA SER A 51 -5.76 2.33 13.29
C SER A 51 -4.27 2.20 13.48
N SER A 52 -3.49 3.27 13.39
CA SER A 52 -2.02 3.15 13.38
C SER A 52 -1.29 4.46 13.69
N HIS A 53 -1.80 5.58 13.16
CA HIS A 53 -1.04 6.82 13.10
C HIS A 53 -0.80 7.44 14.47
N SER A 54 -1.64 7.21 15.48
CA SER A 54 -1.39 7.77 16.83
C SER A 54 -0.01 7.39 17.37
N LEU A 55 0.47 6.16 17.11
CA LEU A 55 1.80 5.68 17.53
C LEU A 55 2.92 6.09 16.55
N LEU A 56 2.58 6.40 15.30
CA LEU A 56 3.55 6.68 14.23
C LEU A 56 3.56 8.16 13.81
N CYS A 57 2.91 9.03 14.59
CA CYS A 57 2.86 10.46 14.34
C CYS A 57 4.13 11.13 14.86
N THR A 58 4.73 12.02 14.05
CA THR A 58 5.87 12.88 14.45
C THR A 58 5.42 14.18 15.13
N GLY A 59 4.11 14.44 15.18
CA GLY A 59 3.49 15.64 15.75
C GLY A 59 3.44 15.65 17.28
N GLU A 60 3.04 16.79 17.85
CA GLU A 60 3.06 17.04 19.30
C GLU A 60 2.11 16.15 20.11
N LYS A 61 0.99 15.71 19.52
CA LYS A 61 0.02 14.84 20.22
C LYS A 61 0.23 13.35 19.93
N SER A 62 1.41 12.97 19.46
CA SER A 62 1.77 11.57 19.23
C SER A 62 1.66 10.74 20.52
N GLU A 63 1.21 9.50 20.37
CA GLU A 63 1.22 8.47 21.41
C GLU A 63 2.52 7.63 21.40
N SER A 64 3.49 7.98 20.53
CA SER A 64 4.83 7.39 20.51
C SER A 64 5.55 7.60 21.84
N VAL A 65 6.34 6.61 22.26
CA VAL A 65 7.21 6.69 23.45
C VAL A 65 8.36 7.67 23.21
N SER A 66 8.87 7.73 21.98
CA SER A 66 9.94 8.66 21.58
C SER A 66 9.75 9.14 20.15
N ARG A 67 9.42 10.45 19.99
CA ARG A 67 9.30 11.11 18.70
C ARG A 67 10.64 11.24 17.97
N ASP A 68 11.72 11.43 18.70
CA ASP A 68 13.07 11.51 18.12
C ASP A 68 13.49 10.16 17.52
N ALA A 69 13.28 9.06 18.26
CA ALA A 69 13.55 7.72 17.74
C ALA A 69 12.65 7.36 16.55
N LEU A 70 11.40 7.84 16.55
CA LEU A 70 10.49 7.69 15.41
C LEU A 70 11.01 8.46 14.18
N GLY A 71 11.53 9.67 14.38
CA GLY A 71 12.16 10.45 13.29
C GLY A 71 13.36 9.72 12.70
N GLU A 72 14.25 9.16 13.52
CA GLU A 72 15.37 8.35 13.06
C GLU A 72 14.92 7.07 12.35
N PHE A 73 13.86 6.42 12.84
CA PHE A 73 13.25 5.27 12.17
C PHE A 73 12.74 5.63 10.76
N ILE A 74 11.97 6.73 10.64
CA ILE A 74 11.42 7.19 9.36
C ILE A 74 12.55 7.55 8.39
N LYS A 75 13.56 8.26 8.88
CA LYS A 75 14.76 8.59 8.10
C LYS A 75 15.46 7.33 7.59
N HIS A 76 15.72 6.36 8.46
CA HIS A 76 16.32 5.08 8.09
C HIS A 76 15.48 4.36 7.02
N ALA A 77 14.15 4.34 7.17
CA ALA A 77 13.27 3.72 6.18
C ALA A 77 13.36 4.43 4.81
N ASN A 78 13.26 5.76 4.77
CA ASN A 78 13.35 6.53 3.53
C ASN A 78 14.73 6.42 2.85
N GLU A 79 15.81 6.32 3.64
CA GLU A 79 17.18 6.19 3.11
C GLU A 79 17.53 4.76 2.67
N THR A 80 16.77 3.74 3.10
CA THR A 80 17.14 2.33 2.86
C THR A 80 16.04 1.50 2.19
N ASN A 81 14.87 1.38 2.80
CA ASN A 81 13.72 0.68 2.24
C ASN A 81 12.41 1.15 2.92
N GLU A 82 11.53 1.77 2.14
CA GLU A 82 10.25 2.32 2.58
C GLU A 82 9.28 1.24 3.10
N ILE A 83 9.50 -0.04 2.76
CA ILE A 83 8.71 -1.17 3.26
C ILE A 83 8.66 -1.22 4.79
N PHE A 84 9.69 -0.69 5.45
CA PHE A 84 9.75 -0.61 6.91
C PHE A 84 8.63 0.27 7.45
N LEU A 85 8.21 1.34 6.75
CA LEU A 85 7.07 2.15 7.14
C LEU A 85 5.77 1.35 7.16
N LEU A 86 5.58 0.46 6.17
CA LEU A 86 4.43 -0.45 6.14
C LEU A 86 4.50 -1.48 7.26
N ALA A 87 5.70 -2.01 7.55
CA ALA A 87 5.89 -2.94 8.65
C ALA A 87 5.61 -2.29 10.02
N ALA A 88 6.01 -1.04 10.22
CA ALA A 88 5.67 -0.25 11.39
C ALA A 88 4.17 -0.04 11.53
N LYS A 89 3.46 0.28 10.44
CA LYS A 89 2.00 0.39 10.42
C LYS A 89 1.31 -0.89 10.91
N VAL A 90 1.78 -2.07 10.50
CA VAL A 90 1.24 -3.35 10.96
C VAL A 90 1.45 -3.58 12.46
N ILE A 91 2.64 -3.25 12.98
CA ILE A 91 2.93 -3.37 14.41
C ILE A 91 2.06 -2.40 15.21
N ALA A 92 2.03 -1.12 14.83
CA ALA A 92 1.21 -0.10 15.48
C ALA A 92 -0.28 -0.48 15.45
N PHE A 93 -0.78 -0.94 14.31
CA PHE A 93 -2.14 -1.45 14.15
C PHE A 93 -2.46 -2.60 15.10
N THR A 94 -1.55 -3.57 15.20
CA THR A 94 -1.76 -4.71 16.08
C THR A 94 -1.76 -4.29 17.55
N ILE A 95 -0.89 -3.35 17.95
CA ILE A 95 -0.83 -2.80 19.31
C ILE A 95 -2.13 -2.05 19.66
N LEU A 96 -2.57 -1.11 18.83
CA LEU A 96 -3.78 -0.31 19.08
C LEU A 96 -5.03 -1.19 19.13
N ARG A 97 -5.13 -2.16 18.21
CA ARG A 97 -6.21 -3.15 18.22
C ARG A 97 -6.18 -4.04 19.46
N TYR A 98 -5.00 -4.48 19.92
CA TYR A 98 -4.86 -5.22 21.18
C TYR A 98 -5.35 -4.39 22.37
N ARG A 99 -4.96 -3.11 22.47
CA ARG A 99 -5.40 -2.20 23.52
C ARG A 99 -6.93 -2.06 23.55
N LYS A 100 -7.56 -1.88 22.38
CA LYS A 100 -9.03 -1.81 22.22
C LYS A 100 -9.72 -3.09 22.68
N LEU A 101 -9.29 -4.25 22.18
CA LEU A 101 -9.83 -5.56 22.57
C LEU A 101 -9.70 -5.82 24.07
N LYS A 102 -8.55 -5.44 24.66
CA LYS A 102 -8.32 -5.56 26.10
C LYS A 102 -9.26 -4.67 26.91
N ALA A 103 -9.43 -3.39 26.52
CA ALA A 103 -10.33 -2.47 27.19
C ALA A 103 -11.80 -2.96 27.16
N GLU A 104 -12.26 -3.45 26.00
CA GLU A 104 -13.59 -4.06 25.86
C GLU A 104 -13.77 -5.29 26.76
N HIS A 105 -12.71 -6.09 26.93
CA HIS A 105 -12.75 -7.28 27.79
C HIS A 105 -12.84 -6.92 29.28
N VAL A 106 -12.10 -5.91 29.72
CA VAL A 106 -12.14 -5.40 31.10
C VAL A 106 -13.52 -4.83 31.43
N ASN A 107 -14.13 -4.08 30.50
CA ASN A 107 -15.44 -3.47 30.69
C ASN A 107 -16.60 -4.46 30.74
N LYS A 108 -16.45 -5.67 30.14
CA LYS A 108 -17.52 -6.67 30.02
C LYS A 108 -17.63 -7.66 31.19
N GLN A 109 -16.83 -7.55 32.27
CA GLN A 109 -16.79 -8.46 33.44
C GLN A 109 -17.66 -9.74 33.35
N ALA A 110 -17.18 -10.85 32.75
CA ALA A 110 -17.83 -12.16 32.92
C ALA A 110 -16.99 -13.38 32.48
N LYS A 111 -16.57 -14.16 33.48
CA LYS A 111 -16.53 -15.65 33.53
C LYS A 111 -15.36 -16.43 32.92
N GLN A 112 -14.49 -15.88 32.08
CA GLN A 112 -13.26 -16.60 31.65
C GLN A 112 -12.06 -15.65 31.53
N SER A 113 -10.90 -16.03 32.08
CA SER A 113 -9.66 -15.30 31.85
C SER A 113 -9.15 -15.58 30.44
N VAL A 114 -9.42 -14.68 29.50
CA VAL A 114 -8.78 -14.75 28.18
C VAL A 114 -7.31 -14.39 28.35
N SER A 115 -6.41 -15.25 27.85
CA SER A 115 -4.97 -15.01 27.95
C SER A 115 -4.56 -13.81 27.09
N LYS A 116 -3.52 -13.09 27.52
CA LYS A 116 -2.92 -11.99 26.75
C LYS A 116 -2.56 -12.42 25.33
N GLN A 117 -1.99 -13.62 25.20
CA GLN A 117 -1.66 -14.22 23.92
C GLN A 117 -2.87 -14.38 23.00
N SER A 118 -4.03 -14.79 23.54
CA SER A 118 -5.25 -14.93 22.74
C SER A 118 -5.77 -13.59 22.23
N LEU A 119 -5.67 -12.52 23.03
CA LEU A 119 -6.05 -11.18 22.60
C LEU A 119 -5.09 -10.64 21.53
N LEU A 120 -3.79 -10.86 21.70
CA LEU A 120 -2.78 -10.43 20.72
C LEU A 120 -2.95 -11.16 19.38
N LEU A 121 -3.23 -12.47 19.41
CA LEU A 121 -3.57 -13.24 18.19
C LEU A 121 -4.86 -12.74 17.53
N ALA A 122 -5.87 -12.36 18.32
CA ALA A 122 -7.10 -11.77 17.79
C ALA A 122 -6.87 -10.37 17.17
N ALA A 123 -5.93 -9.60 17.72
CA ALA A 123 -5.49 -8.34 17.16
C ALA A 123 -4.70 -8.54 15.84
N TRP A 124 -3.87 -9.57 15.77
CA TRP A 124 -3.06 -9.91 14.59
C TRP A 124 -3.87 -10.53 13.42
N LYS A 125 -5.00 -11.18 13.74
CA LYS A 125 -5.80 -11.94 12.76
C LYS A 125 -6.09 -11.22 11.42
N PRO A 126 -6.38 -9.91 11.36
CA PRO A 126 -6.61 -9.22 10.08
C PRO A 126 -5.41 -9.25 9.14
N VAL A 127 -4.19 -9.21 9.67
CA VAL A 127 -2.95 -9.19 8.86
C VAL A 127 -2.36 -10.58 8.65
N SER A 128 -2.80 -11.59 9.40
CA SER A 128 -2.24 -12.96 9.31
C SER A 128 -2.44 -13.62 7.94
N ILE A 129 -3.41 -13.14 7.17
CA ILE A 129 -3.74 -13.67 5.84
C ILE A 129 -2.67 -13.38 4.79
N GLY A 130 -1.87 -12.32 4.98
CA GLY A 130 -0.76 -11.99 4.09
C GLY A 130 0.52 -12.76 4.35
N TYR A 131 0.53 -13.76 5.24
CA TYR A 131 1.75 -14.40 5.71
C TYR A 131 2.68 -14.84 4.56
N LYS A 132 3.95 -14.45 4.68
CA LYS A 132 5.06 -14.91 3.85
C LYS A 132 6.25 -15.24 4.76
N ARG A 133 7.27 -15.88 4.18
CA ARG A 133 8.55 -16.11 4.86
C ARG A 133 9.25 -14.78 5.13
N ARG A 134 10.32 -14.84 5.92
CA ARG A 134 11.14 -13.67 6.26
C ARG A 134 11.74 -13.09 4.98
N TRP A 135 11.74 -11.77 4.87
CA TRP A 135 12.23 -11.01 3.72
C TRP A 135 13.55 -11.54 3.14
N TRP A 136 14.59 -11.68 3.97
CA TRP A 136 15.90 -12.17 3.56
C TRP A 136 15.95 -13.66 3.18
N ASP A 137 14.89 -14.43 3.42
CA ASP A 137 14.81 -15.85 3.02
C ASP A 137 14.04 -16.06 1.70
N CYS A 138 13.29 -15.05 1.21
CA CYS A 138 12.28 -15.29 0.19
C CYS A 138 12.34 -14.37 -1.03
N ILE A 139 13.02 -13.23 -0.97
CA ILE A 139 13.20 -12.40 -2.17
C ILE A 139 14.17 -13.07 -3.14
N ALA A 140 14.00 -12.83 -4.43
CA ALA A 140 14.98 -13.26 -5.42
C ALA A 140 16.33 -12.56 -5.22
N LEU A 141 17.39 -13.20 -5.71
CA LEU A 141 18.71 -12.57 -5.79
C LEU A 141 18.68 -11.58 -6.97
N PRO A 142 19.03 -10.29 -6.77
CA PRO A 142 19.11 -9.34 -7.88
C PRO A 142 20.08 -9.81 -8.96
N GLU A 143 19.82 -9.50 -10.23
CA GLU A 143 20.65 -9.94 -11.37
C GLU A 143 22.12 -9.52 -11.26
N ASN A 144 22.37 -8.42 -10.55
CA ASN A 144 23.71 -7.86 -10.34
C ASN A 144 24.46 -8.48 -9.15
N VAL A 145 23.88 -9.42 -8.42
CA VAL A 145 24.53 -10.12 -7.32
C VAL A 145 24.94 -11.53 -7.77
N ASP A 146 26.23 -11.83 -7.66
CA ASP A 146 26.74 -13.16 -7.99
C ASP A 146 26.18 -14.20 -6.99
N PRO A 147 25.75 -15.40 -7.43
CA PRO A 147 25.29 -16.45 -6.53
C PRO A 147 26.27 -16.82 -5.40
N SER A 148 27.57 -16.60 -5.59
CA SER A 148 28.57 -16.80 -4.55
C SER A 148 28.50 -15.77 -3.40
N ASP A 149 27.89 -14.61 -3.63
CA ASP A 149 27.69 -13.54 -2.65
C ASP A 149 26.31 -13.58 -1.98
N GLU A 150 25.48 -14.59 -2.27
CA GLU A 150 24.10 -14.67 -1.75
C GLU A 150 24.03 -14.57 -0.21
N GLU A 151 24.92 -15.28 0.50
CA GLU A 151 24.94 -15.26 1.97
C GLU A 151 25.21 -13.84 2.51
N ALA A 152 26.14 -13.12 1.89
CA ALA A 152 26.46 -11.74 2.26
C ALA A 152 25.29 -10.81 1.98
N PHE A 153 24.63 -10.97 0.84
CA PHE A 153 23.42 -10.21 0.49
C PHE A 153 22.29 -10.45 1.51
N ARG A 154 21.97 -11.71 1.84
CA ARG A 154 20.93 -12.02 2.84
C ARG A 154 21.27 -11.42 4.20
N MET A 155 22.55 -11.44 4.60
CA MET A 155 23.01 -10.86 5.86
C MET A 155 22.82 -9.34 5.90
N GLN A 156 23.07 -8.64 4.79
CA GLN A 156 22.84 -7.19 4.70
C GLN A 156 21.36 -6.84 4.90
N LEU A 157 20.45 -7.53 4.24
CA LEU A 157 18.99 -7.33 4.42
C LEU A 157 18.57 -7.56 5.86
N LYS A 158 19.07 -8.63 6.48
CA LYS A 158 18.80 -8.95 7.88
C LYS A 158 19.31 -7.86 8.83
N ASN A 159 20.50 -7.30 8.55
CA ASN A 159 21.06 -6.20 9.33
C ASN A 159 20.23 -4.91 9.18
N LEU A 160 19.77 -4.58 7.96
CA LEU A 160 18.88 -3.44 7.73
C LEU A 160 17.57 -3.59 8.52
N ALA A 161 16.95 -4.78 8.47
CA ALA A 161 15.74 -5.07 9.23
C ALA A 161 15.97 -5.01 10.74
N CYS A 162 17.14 -5.45 11.22
CA CYS A 162 17.53 -5.37 12.64
C CYS A 162 17.63 -3.92 13.12
N THR A 163 18.37 -3.07 12.40
CA THR A 163 18.50 -1.64 12.73
C THR A 163 17.14 -0.95 12.72
N SER A 164 16.34 -1.19 11.67
CA SER A 164 14.99 -0.66 11.55
C SER A 164 14.10 -1.07 12.73
N LEU A 165 14.15 -2.34 13.13
CA LEU A 165 13.35 -2.84 14.26
C LEU A 165 13.76 -2.22 15.60
N GLU A 166 15.06 -2.06 15.87
CA GLU A 166 15.52 -1.45 17.13
C GLU A 166 15.14 0.03 17.25
N LEU A 167 15.18 0.77 16.13
CA LEU A 167 14.68 2.15 16.07
C LEU A 167 13.17 2.20 16.33
N LEU A 168 12.39 1.35 15.64
CA LEU A 168 10.94 1.27 15.82
C LEU A 168 10.56 0.86 17.24
N LYS A 169 11.28 -0.11 17.82
CA LYS A 169 11.09 -0.55 19.19
C LYS A 169 11.33 0.60 20.16
N THR A 170 12.41 1.36 19.98
CA THR A 170 12.68 2.54 20.83
C THR A 170 11.56 3.59 20.72
N ALA A 171 10.96 3.73 19.53
CA ALA A 171 9.86 4.64 19.29
C ALA A 171 8.53 4.20 19.93
N ILE A 172 8.10 2.94 19.77
CA ILE A 172 6.71 2.54 20.06
C ILE A 172 6.56 1.25 20.90
N PHE A 173 7.60 0.84 21.63
CA PHE A 173 7.56 -0.42 22.39
C PHE A 173 6.38 -0.50 23.37
N ASP A 174 5.67 -1.62 23.31
CA ASP A 174 4.63 -1.98 24.26
C ASP A 174 4.98 -3.33 24.90
N LYS A 175 5.17 -3.34 26.22
CA LYS A 175 5.57 -4.54 26.98
C LYS A 175 4.57 -5.68 26.84
N GLU A 176 3.28 -5.40 26.67
CA GLU A 176 2.27 -6.45 26.51
C GLU A 176 2.22 -7.02 25.09
N CYS A 177 2.85 -6.34 24.13
CA CYS A 177 2.97 -6.76 22.75
C CYS A 177 4.43 -7.05 22.35
N GLU A 178 5.31 -7.33 23.32
CA GLU A 178 6.76 -7.49 23.10
C GLU A 178 7.10 -8.52 22.01
N ALA A 179 6.26 -9.54 21.83
CA ALA A 179 6.42 -10.57 20.81
C ALA A 179 6.49 -10.00 19.39
N LEU A 180 5.76 -8.90 19.12
CA LEU A 180 5.75 -8.22 17.82
C LEU A 180 7.12 -7.63 17.46
N PHE A 181 7.94 -7.33 18.46
CA PHE A 181 9.27 -6.76 18.30
C PHE A 181 10.37 -7.83 18.22
N SER A 182 10.05 -8.99 17.65
CA SER A 182 11.04 -10.00 17.29
C SER A 182 11.45 -9.84 15.83
N LEU A 183 12.74 -10.04 15.55
CA LEU A 183 13.26 -9.94 14.19
C LEU A 183 12.56 -10.92 13.24
N ASP A 184 12.19 -12.11 13.70
CA ASP A 184 11.45 -13.07 12.88
C ASP A 184 10.05 -12.56 12.52
N ILE A 185 9.27 -12.00 13.45
CA ILE A 185 7.96 -11.45 13.12
C ILE A 185 8.11 -10.24 12.18
N TYR A 186 9.03 -9.33 12.48
CA TYR A 186 9.29 -8.17 11.65
C TYR A 186 9.69 -8.56 10.22
N GLY A 187 10.60 -9.53 10.08
CA GLY A 187 11.00 -10.07 8.79
C GLY A 187 9.86 -10.71 8.01
N ASN A 188 8.92 -11.40 8.68
CA ASN A 188 7.73 -11.95 8.02
C ASN A 188 6.73 -10.86 7.60
N ILE A 189 6.62 -9.75 8.34
CA ILE A 189 5.80 -8.60 7.93
C ILE A 189 6.39 -7.95 6.68
N ILE A 190 7.71 -7.75 6.66
CA ILE A 190 8.38 -7.19 5.47
C ILE A 190 8.17 -8.12 4.28
N GLY A 191 8.44 -9.42 4.44
CA GLY A 191 8.21 -10.42 3.39
C GLY A 191 6.74 -10.50 2.94
N MET A 192 5.79 -10.21 3.82
CA MET A 192 4.37 -10.11 3.46
C MET A 192 4.14 -9.00 2.45
N PHE A 193 4.70 -7.81 2.62
CA PHE A 193 4.48 -6.72 1.67
C PHE A 193 5.29 -6.93 0.37
N GLU A 194 6.55 -7.34 0.49
CA GLU A 194 7.44 -7.59 -0.68
C GLU A 194 6.88 -8.61 -1.67
N LEU A 195 6.13 -9.62 -1.19
CA LEU A 195 5.62 -10.70 -2.03
C LEU A 195 4.10 -10.67 -2.25
N ASN A 196 3.40 -9.63 -1.81
CA ASN A 196 1.96 -9.49 -2.03
C ASN A 196 1.52 -8.10 -2.51
N ASN A 197 2.37 -7.08 -2.42
CA ASN A 197 1.99 -5.74 -2.87
C ASN A 197 1.67 -5.74 -4.36
N LEU A 198 0.61 -5.04 -4.70
CA LEU A 198 0.26 -4.71 -6.07
C LEU A 198 0.51 -3.24 -6.32
N ASP A 199 0.98 -2.94 -7.53
CA ASP A 199 1.03 -1.57 -8.02
C ASP A 199 -0.39 -1.02 -8.12
N LEU A 200 -0.57 0.15 -7.53
CA LEU A 200 -1.79 0.91 -7.56
C LEU A 200 -1.57 2.13 -8.44
N VAL A 201 -2.46 2.33 -9.40
CA VAL A 201 -2.45 3.51 -10.25
C VAL A 201 -3.86 4.06 -10.31
N VAL A 202 -4.06 5.27 -9.81
CA VAL A 202 -5.32 6.02 -9.92
C VAL A 202 -5.11 7.15 -10.91
N ALA A 203 -6.03 7.30 -11.87
CA ALA A 203 -5.94 8.34 -12.90
C ALA A 203 -5.90 9.74 -12.27
N SER A 204 -5.27 10.68 -12.97
CA SER A 204 -5.20 12.07 -12.52
C SER A 204 -6.60 12.70 -12.58
N PRO A 205 -7.12 13.30 -11.48
CA PRO A 205 -8.36 14.07 -11.55
C PRO A 205 -8.27 15.27 -12.52
N VAL A 206 -7.05 15.74 -12.80
CA VAL A 206 -6.79 16.82 -13.76
C VAL A 206 -6.89 16.29 -15.20
N GLU A 207 -6.41 15.07 -15.45
CA GLU A 207 -6.58 14.39 -16.74
C GLU A 207 -8.07 14.15 -17.04
N ASP A 208 -8.79 13.59 -16.08
CA ASP A 208 -10.24 13.38 -16.17
C ASP A 208 -11.00 14.68 -16.51
N TYR A 209 -10.56 15.81 -15.95
CA TYR A 209 -11.12 17.13 -16.27
C TYR A 209 -10.88 17.53 -17.72
N PHE A 210 -9.65 17.39 -18.24
CA PHE A 210 -9.34 17.78 -19.61
C PHE A 210 -9.92 16.83 -20.66
N LEU A 211 -10.01 15.52 -20.37
CA LEU A 211 -10.76 14.57 -21.19
C LEU A 211 -12.23 14.97 -21.28
N TYR A 212 -12.84 15.37 -20.17
CA TYR A 212 -14.22 15.86 -20.17
C TYR A 212 -14.39 17.11 -21.05
N ILE A 213 -13.44 18.05 -21.04
CA ILE A 213 -13.46 19.21 -21.94
C ILE A 213 -13.34 18.78 -23.41
N ASP A 214 -12.46 17.81 -23.70
CA ASP A 214 -12.25 17.32 -25.07
C ASP A 214 -13.49 16.61 -25.65
N ASP A 215 -14.27 15.95 -24.78
CA ASP A 215 -15.51 15.24 -25.10
C ASP A 215 -16.76 16.14 -25.21
N LEU A 216 -16.64 17.44 -24.93
CA LEU A 216 -17.76 18.39 -25.08
C LEU A 216 -18.19 18.53 -26.56
N PRO A 217 -19.47 18.86 -26.81
CA PRO A 217 -19.91 19.24 -28.16
C PRO A 217 -19.10 20.41 -28.72
N ASP A 218 -18.79 20.42 -30.02
CA ASP A 218 -17.85 21.35 -30.67
C ASP A 218 -17.98 22.82 -30.20
N ALA A 219 -19.20 23.37 -30.16
CA ALA A 219 -19.41 24.77 -29.76
C ALA A 219 -19.12 25.03 -28.26
N GLU A 220 -19.42 24.08 -27.38
CA GLU A 220 -19.11 24.18 -25.94
C GLU A 220 -17.63 23.93 -25.69
N LYS A 221 -17.04 22.99 -26.42
CA LYS A 221 -15.61 22.70 -26.41
C LYS A 221 -14.78 23.92 -26.79
N GLU A 222 -15.06 24.56 -27.93
CA GLU A 222 -14.33 25.76 -28.38
C GLU A 222 -14.36 26.87 -27.32
N ALA A 223 -15.53 27.13 -26.73
CA ALA A 223 -15.68 28.14 -25.68
C ALA A 223 -14.94 27.78 -24.38
N ALA A 224 -14.94 26.50 -23.99
CA ALA A 224 -14.20 26.04 -22.82
C ALA A 224 -12.68 26.07 -23.05
N GLU A 225 -12.22 25.63 -24.22
CA GLU A 225 -10.81 25.61 -24.60
C GLU A 225 -10.20 27.01 -24.72
N GLU A 226 -10.98 28.03 -25.11
CA GLU A 226 -10.52 29.43 -25.09
C GLU A 226 -10.00 29.83 -23.70
N ILE A 227 -10.61 29.28 -22.65
CA ILE A 227 -10.24 29.53 -21.26
C ILE A 227 -9.21 28.51 -20.76
N THR A 228 -9.38 27.22 -21.07
CA THR A 228 -8.61 26.13 -20.44
C THR A 228 -7.30 25.81 -21.15
N ARG A 229 -7.16 26.09 -22.46
CA ARG A 229 -5.97 25.76 -23.25
C ARG A 229 -4.67 26.33 -22.66
N PRO A 230 -4.59 27.60 -22.21
CA PRO A 230 -3.36 28.12 -21.61
C PRO A 230 -2.92 27.36 -20.34
N PHE A 231 -3.87 26.74 -19.64
CA PHE A 231 -3.59 25.93 -18.46
C PHE A 231 -3.09 24.54 -18.84
N LEU A 232 -3.74 23.90 -19.82
CA LEU A 232 -3.27 22.64 -20.39
C LEU A 232 -1.85 22.76 -20.94
N ASP A 233 -1.61 23.80 -21.75
CA ASP A 233 -0.29 24.08 -22.34
C ASP A 233 0.78 24.33 -21.27
N ALA A 234 0.40 24.95 -20.14
CA ALA A 234 1.31 25.21 -19.04
C ALA A 234 1.64 23.97 -18.20
N LEU A 235 0.70 23.03 -18.09
CA LEU A 235 0.90 21.73 -17.45
C LEU A 235 1.73 20.78 -18.32
N GLY A 236 1.66 20.92 -19.65
CA GLY A 236 2.37 20.02 -20.56
C GLY A 236 1.86 18.60 -20.40
N ASP A 237 2.75 17.65 -20.11
CA ASP A 237 2.39 16.24 -19.89
C ASP A 237 1.98 15.95 -18.43
N GLU A 238 2.31 16.85 -17.48
CA GLU A 238 2.10 16.66 -16.03
C GLU A 238 0.61 16.60 -15.64
N TYR A 239 -0.30 17.09 -16.50
CA TYR A 239 -1.76 16.98 -16.24
C TYR A 239 -2.22 15.52 -16.13
N SER A 240 -1.50 14.60 -16.78
CA SER A 240 -1.75 13.17 -16.83
C SER A 240 -0.96 12.36 -15.79
N ASP A 241 -0.26 13.04 -14.87
CA ASP A 241 0.49 12.38 -13.80
C ASP A 241 -0.46 11.64 -12.85
N CYS A 242 -0.56 10.33 -13.08
CA CYS A 242 -1.38 9.45 -12.26
C CYS A 242 -0.83 9.34 -10.82
N CYS A 243 -1.74 9.11 -9.87
CA CYS A 243 -1.33 8.77 -8.51
C CYS A 243 -0.87 7.31 -8.48
N GLN A 244 0.43 7.11 -8.29
CA GLN A 244 1.04 5.79 -8.17
C GLN A 244 1.27 5.43 -6.70
N GLY A 245 1.16 4.14 -6.40
CA GLY A 245 1.45 3.63 -5.08
C GLY A 245 1.47 2.11 -5.05
N THR A 246 1.50 1.55 -3.84
CA THR A 246 1.34 0.12 -3.64
C THR A 246 0.18 -0.16 -2.69
N ALA A 247 -0.51 -1.26 -2.92
CA ALA A 247 -1.62 -1.67 -2.08
C ALA A 247 -1.54 -3.16 -1.74
N PHE A 248 -1.94 -3.46 -0.51
CA PHE A 248 -2.07 -4.82 -0.02
C PHE A 248 -3.55 -5.20 0.01
N PHE A 249 -3.95 -6.18 -0.79
CA PHE A 249 -5.34 -6.64 -0.91
C PHE A 249 -5.48 -8.06 -0.34
N PRO A 250 -5.89 -8.22 0.94
CA PRO A 250 -5.82 -9.49 1.67
C PRO A 250 -6.43 -10.70 0.93
N LEU A 251 -7.57 -10.50 0.26
CA LEU A 251 -8.26 -11.57 -0.46
C LEU A 251 -7.56 -11.91 -1.78
N GLN A 252 -7.06 -10.91 -2.50
CA GLN A 252 -6.32 -11.13 -3.74
C GLN A 252 -4.98 -11.81 -3.46
N SER A 253 -4.30 -11.44 -2.36
CA SER A 253 -3.04 -12.04 -1.94
C SER A 253 -3.13 -13.55 -1.64
N CYS A 254 -4.35 -14.10 -1.51
CA CYS A 254 -4.60 -15.54 -1.36
C CYS A 254 -4.75 -16.29 -2.69
N ILE A 255 -4.85 -15.59 -3.83
CA ILE A 255 -5.13 -16.19 -5.13
C ILE A 255 -3.82 -16.64 -5.76
N ASN A 256 -3.64 -17.95 -5.93
CA ASN A 256 -2.41 -18.51 -6.48
C ASN A 256 -2.25 -18.24 -7.99
N HIS A 257 -0.99 -18.34 -8.43
CA HIS A 257 -0.62 -18.21 -9.83
C HIS A 257 -0.94 -19.47 -10.67
N SER A 258 -1.32 -19.26 -11.92
CA SER A 258 -1.25 -20.26 -12.99
C SER A 258 -0.96 -19.58 -14.33
N CYS A 259 -0.09 -20.15 -15.17
CA CYS A 259 0.12 -19.67 -16.55
C CYS A 259 -1.05 -20.06 -17.48
N CYS A 260 -2.04 -20.81 -16.97
CA CYS A 260 -3.36 -21.00 -17.57
C CYS A 260 -4.42 -20.62 -16.51
N PRO A 261 -4.59 -19.33 -16.21
CA PRO A 261 -5.46 -18.90 -15.13
C PRO A 261 -6.94 -19.10 -15.49
N ASN A 262 -7.81 -19.13 -14.47
CA ASN A 262 -9.26 -19.18 -14.66
C ASN A 262 -9.98 -17.88 -14.25
N ALA A 263 -9.24 -16.94 -13.68
CA ALA A 263 -9.65 -15.57 -13.41
C ALA A 263 -8.55 -14.58 -13.82
N LYS A 264 -8.87 -13.29 -13.85
CA LYS A 264 -7.90 -12.23 -14.08
C LYS A 264 -8.20 -11.01 -13.22
N ALA A 265 -7.16 -10.27 -12.87
CA ALA A 265 -7.31 -8.91 -12.38
C ALA A 265 -7.89 -8.05 -13.51
N PHE A 266 -8.84 -7.21 -13.16
CA PHE A 266 -9.53 -6.32 -14.09
C PHE A 266 -9.53 -4.92 -13.52
N LYS A 267 -8.92 -3.98 -14.26
CA LYS A 267 -9.00 -2.56 -13.97
C LYS A 267 -10.09 -1.96 -14.84
N ARG A 268 -11.03 -1.24 -14.22
CA ARG A 268 -12.05 -0.49 -14.94
C ARG A 268 -11.46 0.82 -15.43
N GLU A 269 -11.95 1.32 -16.55
CA GLU A 269 -11.57 2.66 -17.03
C GLU A 269 -11.98 3.73 -16.03
N GLU A 270 -13.08 3.53 -15.28
CA GLU A 270 -13.59 4.46 -14.29
C GLU A 270 -13.09 4.20 -12.85
N ASP A 271 -12.00 3.43 -12.68
CA ASP A 271 -11.43 3.16 -11.35
C ASP A 271 -10.76 4.42 -10.77
N ARG A 272 -11.43 5.04 -9.80
CA ARG A 272 -11.00 6.27 -9.12
C ARG A 272 -10.62 6.09 -7.67
N ASP A 273 -10.79 4.88 -7.13
CA ASP A 273 -10.58 4.57 -5.71
C ASP A 273 -9.58 3.43 -5.48
N GLY A 274 -9.01 2.88 -6.56
CA GLY A 274 -7.94 1.90 -6.47
C GLY A 274 -8.47 0.51 -6.09
N GLN A 275 -9.70 0.19 -6.46
CA GLN A 275 -10.30 -1.11 -6.15
C GLN A 275 -9.71 -2.23 -7.00
N THR A 276 -9.28 -3.32 -6.35
CA THR A 276 -8.92 -4.55 -7.07
C THR A 276 -10.17 -5.39 -7.38
N VAL A 277 -10.43 -5.62 -8.67
CA VAL A 277 -11.51 -6.49 -9.15
C VAL A 277 -10.93 -7.75 -9.79
N ILE A 278 -11.42 -8.92 -9.36
CA ILE A 278 -11.09 -10.21 -9.96
C ILE A 278 -12.32 -10.76 -10.70
N ILE A 279 -12.17 -11.04 -11.99
CA ILE A 279 -13.25 -11.59 -12.81
C ILE A 279 -12.89 -12.98 -13.33
N ALA A 280 -13.87 -13.88 -13.36
CA ALA A 280 -13.68 -15.20 -13.95
C ALA A 280 -13.51 -15.07 -15.48
N SER A 281 -12.43 -15.65 -16.01
CA SER A 281 -12.15 -15.67 -17.45
C SER A 281 -12.87 -16.82 -18.16
N ARG A 282 -13.35 -17.80 -17.38
CA ARG A 282 -14.15 -18.94 -17.84
C ARG A 282 -15.06 -19.44 -16.72
N ARG A 283 -15.89 -20.44 -17.02
CA ARG A 283 -16.65 -21.15 -15.98
C ARG A 283 -15.67 -21.83 -15.00
N ILE A 284 -15.91 -21.63 -13.70
CA ILE A 284 -15.15 -22.24 -12.60
C ILE A 284 -16.09 -23.21 -11.87
N SER A 285 -15.64 -24.46 -11.71
CA SER A 285 -16.44 -25.49 -11.04
C SER A 285 -16.38 -25.36 -9.52
N LYS A 286 -17.37 -25.92 -8.81
CA LYS A 286 -17.31 -26.00 -7.34
C LYS A 286 -16.03 -26.75 -6.92
N ASN A 287 -15.30 -26.19 -5.94
CA ASN A 287 -14.01 -26.69 -5.43
C ASN A 287 -12.84 -26.60 -6.42
N GLU A 288 -13.02 -25.99 -7.59
CA GLU A 288 -11.89 -25.60 -8.43
C GLU A 288 -11.21 -24.37 -7.82
N GLU A 289 -9.89 -24.41 -7.71
CA GLU A 289 -9.11 -23.28 -7.21
C GLU A 289 -9.21 -22.10 -8.17
N VAL A 290 -9.42 -20.90 -7.63
CA VAL A 290 -9.33 -19.66 -8.41
C VAL A 290 -7.86 -19.31 -8.57
N THR A 291 -7.42 -19.10 -9.81
CA THR A 291 -6.04 -18.73 -10.15
C THR A 291 -6.02 -17.55 -11.08
N ILE A 292 -5.03 -16.67 -10.89
CA ILE A 292 -4.70 -15.54 -11.77
C ILE A 292 -3.29 -15.72 -12.34
N SER A 293 -2.93 -14.97 -13.38
CA SER A 293 -1.53 -14.86 -13.77
C SER A 293 -0.89 -13.70 -13.01
N TYR A 294 0.39 -13.84 -12.66
CA TYR A 294 1.19 -12.78 -12.02
C TYR A 294 2.14 -12.12 -13.02
N ILE A 295 2.26 -12.71 -14.21
CA ILE A 295 3.23 -12.41 -15.25
C ILE A 295 2.52 -12.49 -16.60
N ASP A 296 3.19 -12.10 -17.67
CA ASP A 296 2.70 -12.40 -19.02
C ASP A 296 2.80 -13.91 -19.29
N GLU A 297 1.65 -14.58 -19.43
CA GLU A 297 1.59 -16.01 -19.71
C GLU A 297 2.09 -16.38 -21.11
N GLU A 298 2.17 -15.44 -22.05
CA GLU A 298 2.56 -15.71 -23.45
C GLU A 298 4.08 -15.82 -23.63
N LEU A 299 4.85 -15.43 -22.62
CA LEU A 299 6.30 -15.59 -22.61
C LEU A 299 6.72 -17.07 -22.65
N PRO A 300 7.90 -17.41 -23.21
CA PRO A 300 8.46 -18.76 -23.18
C PRO A 300 8.64 -19.31 -21.76
N TYR A 301 8.60 -20.64 -21.61
CA TYR A 301 8.70 -21.33 -20.31
C TYR A 301 9.84 -20.82 -19.41
N LYS A 302 11.05 -20.66 -19.95
CA LYS A 302 12.21 -20.22 -19.17
C LYS A 302 12.03 -18.81 -18.61
N GLU A 303 11.48 -17.90 -19.41
CA GLU A 303 11.23 -16.51 -19.00
C GLU A 303 10.12 -16.45 -17.95
N ARG A 304 9.05 -17.24 -18.11
CA ARG A 304 8.00 -17.36 -17.09
C ARG A 304 8.54 -17.86 -15.75
N GLN A 305 9.39 -18.89 -15.74
CA GLN A 305 9.99 -19.39 -14.50
C GLN A 305 10.97 -18.39 -13.88
N ALA A 306 11.70 -17.62 -14.70
CA ALA A 306 12.59 -16.58 -14.21
C ALA A 306 11.81 -15.47 -13.49
N LEU A 307 10.74 -14.94 -14.11
CA LEU A 307 9.87 -13.93 -13.48
C LEU A 307 9.17 -14.44 -12.21
N LEU A 308 8.80 -15.73 -12.17
CA LEU A 308 8.16 -16.31 -10.99
C LEU A 308 9.14 -16.59 -9.83
N ALA A 309 10.45 -16.54 -10.09
CA ALA A 309 11.45 -16.65 -9.04
C ALA A 309 11.34 -15.50 -8.02
N ASP A 310 10.90 -14.31 -8.45
CA ASP A 310 10.64 -13.15 -7.59
C ASP A 310 9.53 -13.42 -6.58
N TYR A 311 8.61 -14.33 -6.91
CA TYR A 311 7.54 -14.78 -6.02
C TYR A 311 7.93 -15.98 -5.14
N GLY A 312 9.16 -16.48 -5.29
CA GLY A 312 9.74 -17.53 -4.44
C GLY A 312 9.22 -18.95 -4.71
N PHE A 313 8.73 -19.25 -5.91
CA PHE A 313 8.25 -20.59 -6.27
C PHE A 313 8.54 -20.99 -7.73
N ILE A 314 8.48 -22.30 -8.02
CA ILE A 314 8.59 -22.86 -9.37
C ILE A 314 7.18 -23.27 -9.81
N CYS A 315 6.71 -22.74 -10.94
CA CYS A 315 5.37 -23.02 -11.43
C CYS A 315 5.30 -24.41 -12.08
N LYS A 316 4.31 -25.20 -11.65
CA LYS A 316 4.04 -26.57 -12.15
C LYS A 316 2.64 -26.68 -12.74
N CYS A 317 2.09 -25.58 -13.25
CA CYS A 317 0.78 -25.58 -13.89
C CYS A 317 0.79 -26.41 -15.20
N PRO A 318 -0.37 -26.77 -15.77
CA PRO A 318 -0.44 -27.59 -16.98
C PRO A 318 0.37 -27.03 -18.17
N LYS A 319 0.38 -25.70 -18.39
CA LYS A 319 1.19 -25.07 -19.46
C LYS A 319 2.69 -25.33 -19.25
N CYS A 320 3.18 -25.08 -18.04
CA CYS A 320 4.59 -25.29 -17.68
C CYS A 320 5.02 -26.76 -17.74
N LEU A 321 4.12 -27.72 -17.48
CA LEU A 321 4.43 -29.14 -17.62
C LEU A 321 4.44 -29.63 -19.07
N GLN A 322 3.75 -28.93 -19.97
CA GLN A 322 3.74 -29.24 -21.41
C GLN A 322 4.92 -28.60 -22.15
N ASP A 323 5.34 -27.41 -21.71
CA ASP A 323 6.45 -26.66 -22.30
C ASP A 323 7.84 -27.10 -21.80
N PHE A 324 7.91 -27.98 -20.78
CA PHE A 324 9.14 -28.55 -20.23
C PHE A 324 9.76 -29.59 -21.17
#